data_AF-A0A7Z2GEM7-F1
#
_entry.id   AF-A0A7Z2GEM7-F1
#
_cell.length_a   1.000
_cell.length_b   1.000
_cell.length_c   1.000
_cell.angle_alpha   90.00
_cell.angle_beta   90.00
_cell.angle_gamma   90.00
#
_symmetry.space_group_name_H-M   'P 1'
#
loop_
_entity.id
_entity.type
_entity.pdbx_description
1 polymer ?
#
loop_
_entity_poly.entity_id
_entity_poly.type
_entity_poly.pdbx_seq_one_letter_code
_entity_poly.pdbx_strand_id
1 'polypeptide(L)'
;MNPIPRPMRALLAALLVPLGLLAGCSSTPHYAAAPPGPRPLTHTLGATDDLRIAAGALESGDVQLAGSLYEKALKADPNSVDANLGMGDCLFQTGDLERARIAYGRAAAIAPDARLPKLALARVALKQRRFDEATHLYRDLLARTPNDPAAAAGLGTVLDLTGHHDEAQTTYRDALAQHPDAMALRIDLGLSLTLAGRPREGVNVLLDVASIADAPPQARQDLALAYGLLGNDAAAEKILLADLPKNSVQDNLRYYARVRSAMQSRATASQSAQPAAAAVAVAAPVATPVSVTTSDARTVSMTPATLPAPRRAAAATSAALAPASPATALSSASDAQIPLTGGFGGQSRLIEAK
;
A
#
# COMPACT_ATOMS: atom_id res chain seq x y z
N MET A 1 -55.43 -8.88 0.01
CA MET A 1 -56.34 -8.40 -1.04
C MET A 1 -57.71 -8.10 -0.43
N ASN A 2 -58.00 -6.81 -0.22
CA ASN A 2 -59.30 -6.10 -0.32
C ASN A 2 -59.13 -4.66 0.23
N PRO A 3 -59.97 -3.68 -0.15
CA PRO A 3 -59.53 -2.63 -1.07
C PRO A 3 -59.46 -1.22 -0.47
N ILE A 4 -58.85 -0.31 -1.25
CA ILE A 4 -58.81 1.14 -1.07
C ILE A 4 -60.19 1.76 -1.28
N PRO A 5 -60.57 2.79 -0.49
CA PRO A 5 -61.49 3.81 -0.96
C PRO A 5 -60.81 5.20 -1.08
N ARG A 6 -61.02 5.86 -2.23
CA ARG A 6 -60.98 7.33 -2.40
C ARG A 6 -62.42 7.85 -2.41
N PRO A 7 -62.67 9.10 -1.99
CA PRO A 7 -63.17 10.13 -2.94
C PRO A 7 -62.47 11.50 -2.76
N MET A 8 -62.16 12.25 -3.84
CA MET A 8 -62.92 13.42 -4.40
C MET A 8 -63.11 14.58 -3.38
N ARG A 9 -62.93 15.89 -3.65
CA ARG A 9 -62.79 16.72 -4.87
C ARG A 9 -62.52 18.19 -4.45
N ALA A 10 -61.93 18.94 -5.38
CA ALA A 10 -62.12 20.39 -5.66
C ALA A 10 -61.62 21.46 -4.66
N LEU A 11 -60.81 22.41 -5.16
CA LEU A 11 -61.33 23.75 -5.50
C LEU A 11 -60.39 24.50 -6.46
N LEU A 12 -60.99 25.01 -7.54
CA LEU A 12 -60.49 26.00 -8.49
C LEU A 12 -60.53 27.39 -7.83
N ALA A 13 -59.55 28.26 -8.09
CA ALA A 13 -59.78 29.71 -8.11
C ALA A 13 -58.68 30.42 -8.93
N ALA A 14 -59.05 30.81 -10.14
CA ALA A 14 -58.38 31.82 -10.92
C ALA A 14 -58.82 33.21 -10.43
N LEU A 15 -57.91 34.20 -10.45
CA LEU A 15 -58.32 35.61 -10.54
C LEU A 15 -57.33 36.36 -11.44
N LEU A 16 -57.92 36.97 -12.47
CA LEU A 16 -57.36 37.86 -13.48
C LEU A 16 -57.80 39.31 -13.15
N VAL A 17 -57.30 40.26 -13.96
CA VAL A 17 -57.85 41.61 -14.28
C VAL A 17 -57.17 42.79 -13.51
N PRO A 18 -56.94 44.01 -14.09
CA PRO A 18 -56.24 44.34 -15.35
C PRO A 18 -55.48 45.72 -15.36
N LEU A 19 -54.80 45.99 -16.48
CA LEU A 19 -54.62 47.24 -17.26
C LEU A 19 -54.36 48.64 -16.63
N GLY A 20 -53.26 49.25 -17.08
CA GLY A 20 -53.04 50.70 -17.13
C GLY A 20 -52.08 51.07 -18.27
N LEU A 21 -52.63 51.45 -19.43
CA LEU A 21 -51.95 52.01 -20.60
C LEU A 21 -51.44 53.43 -20.34
N LEU A 22 -50.27 53.79 -20.87
CA LEU A 22 -50.06 55.09 -21.50
C LEU A 22 -48.89 55.02 -22.50
N ALA A 23 -49.15 55.56 -23.68
CA ALA A 23 -48.33 55.53 -24.88
C ALA A 23 -47.27 56.65 -24.89
N GLY A 24 -46.17 56.39 -25.58
CA GLY A 24 -45.18 57.39 -25.98
C GLY A 24 -44.46 56.94 -27.25
N CYS A 25 -44.96 57.38 -28.40
CA CYS A 25 -44.31 57.20 -29.69
C CYS A 25 -43.23 58.27 -29.89
N SER A 26 -42.02 57.87 -30.24
CA SER A 26 -41.13 58.69 -31.09
C SER A 26 -40.33 57.77 -32.01
N SER A 27 -40.52 57.99 -33.30
CA SER A 27 -40.01 57.24 -34.44
C SER A 27 -38.60 57.70 -34.83
N THR A 28 -37.67 56.75 -34.95
CA THR A 28 -36.48 56.87 -35.83
C THR A 28 -36.13 55.50 -36.42
N PRO A 29 -35.86 55.38 -37.73
CA PRO A 29 -35.73 54.08 -38.40
C PRO A 29 -34.26 53.64 -38.44
N HIS A 30 -33.91 52.49 -37.85
CA HIS A 30 -32.62 51.84 -38.08
C HIS A 30 -32.76 50.32 -38.20
N TYR A 31 -32.33 49.83 -39.39
CA TYR A 31 -32.02 48.46 -39.79
C TYR A 31 -32.36 47.32 -38.81
N ALA A 32 -33.37 46.53 -39.15
CA ALA A 32 -33.66 45.24 -38.53
C ALA A 32 -32.55 44.23 -38.89
N ALA A 33 -31.58 44.05 -38.01
CA ALA A 33 -30.81 42.81 -37.95
C ALA A 33 -31.71 41.73 -37.34
N ALA A 34 -31.89 40.62 -38.06
CA ALA A 34 -32.62 39.45 -37.57
C ALA A 34 -32.07 39.02 -36.19
N PRO A 35 -32.93 38.56 -35.24
CA PRO A 35 -32.44 38.01 -33.99
C PRO A 35 -31.50 36.84 -34.31
N PRO A 36 -30.33 36.73 -33.68
CA PRO A 36 -29.50 35.56 -33.86
C PRO A 36 -30.34 34.35 -33.44
N GLY A 37 -30.57 33.42 -34.37
CA GLY A 37 -31.18 32.14 -34.07
C GLY A 37 -30.41 31.45 -32.93
N PRO A 38 -31.01 30.46 -32.25
CA PRO A 38 -30.32 29.73 -31.20
C PRO A 38 -28.99 29.22 -31.75
N ARG A 39 -27.89 29.85 -31.31
CA ARG A 39 -26.56 29.33 -31.57
C ARG A 39 -26.54 27.96 -30.92
N PRO A 40 -26.30 26.86 -31.65
CA PRO A 40 -25.99 25.61 -30.97
C PRO A 40 -24.81 25.92 -30.07
N LEU A 41 -24.96 25.66 -28.77
CA LEU A 41 -23.87 25.71 -27.81
C LEU A 41 -22.91 24.58 -28.15
N THR A 42 -22.20 24.68 -29.27
CA THR A 42 -20.96 23.95 -29.48
C THR A 42 -19.93 24.66 -28.62
N HIS A 43 -20.01 24.46 -27.31
CA HIS A 43 -18.80 24.50 -26.51
C HIS A 43 -17.95 23.35 -27.04
N THR A 44 -17.09 23.63 -28.03
CA THR A 44 -15.85 22.87 -28.19
C THR A 44 -15.07 23.12 -26.91
N LEU A 45 -15.41 22.35 -25.87
CA LEU A 45 -14.62 22.23 -24.65
C LEU A 45 -13.18 22.02 -25.09
N GLY A 46 -12.25 22.82 -24.55
CA GLY A 46 -10.85 22.70 -24.92
C GLY A 46 -10.32 21.31 -24.56
N ALA A 47 -9.20 20.88 -25.15
CA ALA A 47 -8.56 19.61 -24.78
C ALA A 47 -8.34 19.50 -23.25
N THR A 48 -8.07 20.63 -22.58
CA THR A 48 -7.94 20.75 -21.13
C THR A 48 -9.27 20.54 -20.38
N ASP A 49 -10.40 20.97 -20.94
CA ASP A 49 -11.72 20.75 -20.34
C ASP A 49 -12.13 19.27 -20.44
N ASP A 50 -11.86 18.64 -21.58
CA ASP A 50 -12.11 17.21 -21.78
C ASP A 50 -11.29 16.36 -20.78
N LEU A 51 -10.01 16.72 -20.55
CA LEU A 51 -9.17 16.05 -19.56
C LEU A 51 -9.67 16.23 -18.13
N ARG A 52 -10.14 17.43 -17.76
CA ARG A 52 -10.72 17.67 -16.44
C ARG A 52 -12.00 16.88 -16.20
N ILE A 53 -12.88 16.80 -17.22
CA ILE A 53 -14.10 15.99 -17.15
C ILE A 53 -13.74 14.50 -17.07
N ALA A 54 -12.75 14.05 -17.86
CA ALA A 54 -12.25 12.68 -17.82
C ALA A 54 -11.72 12.30 -16.42
N ALA A 55 -10.95 13.18 -15.80
CA ALA A 55 -10.45 13.00 -14.44
C ALA A 55 -11.59 12.89 -13.42
N GLY A 56 -12.56 13.81 -13.48
CA GLY A 56 -13.74 13.76 -12.60
C GLY A 56 -14.60 12.51 -12.81
N ALA A 57 -14.75 12.04 -14.04
CA ALA A 57 -15.45 10.80 -14.37
C ALA A 57 -14.70 9.58 -13.81
N LEU A 58 -13.37 9.58 -13.86
CA LEU A 58 -12.55 8.50 -13.31
C LEU A 58 -12.63 8.47 -11.77
N GLU A 59 -12.58 9.63 -11.12
CA GLU A 59 -12.71 9.75 -9.65
C GLU A 59 -14.08 9.25 -9.16
N SER A 60 -15.15 9.53 -9.92
CA SER A 60 -16.51 9.06 -9.61
C SER A 60 -16.74 7.58 -9.95
N GLY A 61 -15.78 6.92 -10.59
CA GLY A 61 -15.85 5.50 -10.96
C GLY A 61 -16.53 5.23 -12.30
N ASP A 62 -16.88 6.27 -13.08
CA ASP A 62 -17.34 6.12 -14.45
C ASP A 62 -16.15 5.92 -15.40
N VAL A 63 -15.52 4.75 -15.28
CA VAL A 63 -14.31 4.38 -16.03
C VAL A 63 -14.57 4.32 -17.53
N GLN A 64 -15.80 4.04 -17.95
CA GLN A 64 -16.17 3.98 -19.37
C GLN A 64 -16.19 5.39 -19.98
N LEU A 65 -16.85 6.35 -19.32
CA LEU A 65 -16.85 7.74 -19.75
C LEU A 65 -15.43 8.31 -19.75
N ALA A 66 -14.69 8.11 -18.65
CA ALA A 66 -13.30 8.56 -18.52
C ALA A 66 -12.43 8.01 -19.67
N GLY A 67 -12.50 6.71 -19.94
CA GLY A 67 -11.77 6.07 -21.03
C GLY A 67 -12.09 6.69 -22.38
N SER A 68 -13.37 6.94 -22.69
CA SER A 68 -13.77 7.57 -23.96
C SER A 68 -13.23 9.00 -24.13
N LEU A 69 -13.21 9.78 -23.05
CA LEU A 69 -12.71 11.15 -23.06
C LEU A 69 -11.18 11.19 -23.16
N TYR A 70 -10.47 10.30 -22.45
CA TYR A 70 -9.02 10.17 -22.61
C TYR A 70 -8.63 9.65 -23.99
N GLU A 71 -9.42 8.76 -24.61
CA GLU A 71 -9.19 8.33 -25.99
C GLU A 71 -9.35 9.50 -26.97
N LYS A 72 -10.39 10.33 -26.78
CA LYS A 72 -10.59 11.55 -27.57
C LYS A 72 -9.42 12.53 -27.39
N ALA A 73 -8.96 12.73 -26.15
CA ALA A 73 -7.80 13.58 -25.86
C ALA A 73 -6.52 13.05 -26.53
N LEU A 74 -6.28 11.74 -26.50
CA LEU A 74 -5.13 11.11 -27.16
C LEU A 74 -5.20 11.14 -28.69
N LYS A 75 -6.40 11.18 -29.28
CA LYS A 75 -6.57 11.40 -30.73
C LYS A 75 -6.20 12.83 -31.13
N ALA A 76 -6.45 13.80 -30.25
CA ALA A 76 -6.10 15.20 -30.48
C ALA A 76 -4.61 15.47 -30.21
N ASP A 77 -4.07 14.90 -29.13
CA ASP A 77 -2.65 14.97 -28.77
C ASP A 77 -2.15 13.59 -28.27
N PRO A 78 -1.52 12.79 -29.14
CA PRO A 78 -0.95 11.50 -28.77
C PRO A 78 0.16 11.58 -27.72
N ASN A 79 0.79 12.74 -27.57
CA ASN A 79 1.90 12.98 -26.64
C ASN A 79 1.45 13.66 -25.34
N SER A 80 0.14 13.74 -25.08
CA SER A 80 -0.35 14.24 -23.81
C SER A 80 0.02 13.27 -22.68
N VAL A 81 0.87 13.72 -21.76
CA VAL A 81 1.27 12.95 -20.57
C VAL A 81 0.04 12.64 -19.71
N ASP A 82 -0.80 13.64 -19.46
CA ASP A 82 -1.99 13.52 -18.63
C ASP A 82 -3.03 12.58 -19.25
N ALA A 83 -3.22 12.62 -20.57
CA ALA A 83 -4.14 11.71 -21.24
C ALA A 83 -3.62 10.26 -21.23
N ASN A 84 -2.32 10.04 -21.39
CA ASN A 84 -1.71 8.71 -21.29
C ASN A 84 -1.77 8.18 -19.84
N LEU A 85 -1.56 9.03 -18.83
CA LEU A 85 -1.76 8.67 -17.41
C LEU A 85 -3.21 8.29 -17.14
N GLY A 86 -4.17 9.14 -17.50
CA GLY A 86 -5.59 8.89 -17.26
C GLY A 86 -6.13 7.66 -17.98
N MET A 87 -5.72 7.42 -19.23
CA MET A 87 -6.02 6.19 -19.95
C MET A 87 -5.40 4.97 -19.24
N GLY A 88 -4.16 5.09 -18.76
CA GLY A 88 -3.51 4.06 -17.96
C GLY A 88 -4.26 3.75 -16.66
N ASP A 89 -4.77 4.76 -15.96
CA ASP A 89 -5.55 4.57 -14.74
C ASP A 89 -6.89 3.87 -15.03
N CYS A 90 -7.57 4.22 -16.13
CA CYS A 90 -8.79 3.52 -16.57
C CYS A 90 -8.52 2.03 -16.82
N LEU A 91 -7.42 1.72 -17.51
CA LEU A 91 -7.01 0.34 -17.81
C LEU A 91 -6.58 -0.42 -16.55
N PHE A 92 -5.90 0.27 -15.62
CA PHE A 92 -5.53 -0.30 -14.33
C PHE A 92 -6.76 -0.68 -13.50
N GLN A 93 -7.77 0.21 -13.44
CA GLN A 93 -9.01 -0.04 -12.71
C GLN A 93 -9.84 -1.17 -13.32
N THR A 94 -9.84 -1.32 -14.64
CA THR A 94 -10.54 -2.43 -15.33
C THR A 94 -9.74 -3.74 -15.32
N GLY A 95 -8.50 -3.73 -14.83
CA GLY A 95 -7.64 -4.91 -14.72
C GLY A 95 -6.87 -5.26 -16.00
N ASP A 96 -6.92 -4.43 -17.04
CA ASP A 96 -6.09 -4.58 -18.23
C ASP A 96 -4.68 -4.02 -17.97
N LEU A 97 -3.94 -4.76 -17.15
CA LEU A 97 -2.63 -4.33 -16.62
C LEU A 97 -1.57 -4.19 -17.71
N GLU A 98 -1.65 -4.97 -18.80
CA GLU A 98 -0.71 -4.85 -19.92
C GLU A 98 -0.93 -3.57 -20.72
N ARG A 99 -2.18 -3.22 -21.04
CA ARG A 99 -2.44 -1.95 -21.72
C ARG A 99 -2.18 -0.76 -20.80
N ALA A 100 -2.46 -0.88 -19.50
CA ALA A 100 -2.11 0.13 -18.52
C ALA A 100 -0.59 0.40 -18.51
N ARG A 101 0.22 -0.67 -18.50
CA ARG A 101 1.69 -0.59 -18.61
C ARG A 101 2.14 0.15 -19.85
N ILE A 102 1.52 -0.12 -21.01
CA ILE A 102 1.85 0.56 -22.27
C ILE A 102 1.52 2.05 -22.20
N ALA A 103 0.33 2.41 -21.69
CA ALA A 103 -0.08 3.81 -21.58
C ALA A 103 0.82 4.60 -20.61
N TYR A 104 1.11 4.06 -19.43
CA TYR A 104 2.06 4.68 -18.51
C TYR A 104 3.49 4.71 -19.07
N GLY A 105 3.90 3.69 -19.82
CA GLY A 105 5.18 3.64 -20.51
C GLY A 105 5.34 4.77 -21.52
N ARG A 106 4.27 5.10 -22.27
CA ARG A 106 4.24 6.27 -23.16
C ARG A 106 4.38 7.57 -22.38
N ALA A 107 3.60 7.74 -21.30
CA ALA A 107 3.71 8.92 -20.44
C ALA A 107 5.13 9.09 -19.87
N ALA A 108 5.77 8.00 -19.43
CA ALA A 108 7.14 8.00 -18.92
C ALA A 108 8.18 8.29 -20.03
N ALA A 109 7.95 7.85 -21.27
CA ALA A 109 8.84 8.15 -22.38
C ALA A 109 8.77 9.64 -22.79
N ILE A 110 7.59 10.25 -22.70
CA ILE A 110 7.39 11.68 -22.99
C ILE A 110 7.98 12.54 -21.87
N ALA A 111 7.80 12.13 -20.62
CA ALA A 111 8.29 12.84 -19.44
C ALA A 111 9.15 11.93 -18.54
N PRO A 112 10.43 11.67 -18.91
CA PRO A 112 11.29 10.69 -18.23
C PRO A 112 11.65 11.05 -16.78
N ASP A 113 11.57 12.32 -16.42
CA ASP A 113 11.82 12.80 -15.06
C ASP A 113 10.52 12.99 -14.24
N ALA A 114 9.36 12.77 -14.85
CA ALA A 114 8.09 12.88 -14.13
C ALA A 114 7.90 11.71 -13.16
N ARG A 115 7.56 12.05 -11.92
CA ARG A 115 7.31 11.11 -10.83
C ARG A 115 6.10 10.21 -11.09
N LEU A 116 4.98 10.78 -11.55
CA LEU A 116 3.69 10.08 -11.64
C LEU A 116 3.71 8.88 -12.62
N PRO A 117 4.23 8.98 -13.86
CA PRO A 117 4.29 7.83 -14.76
C PRO A 117 5.13 6.68 -14.23
N LYS A 118 6.29 6.97 -13.61
CA LYS A 118 7.15 5.97 -12.99
C LYS A 118 6.46 5.28 -11.81
N LEU A 119 5.78 6.05 -10.96
CA LEU A 119 5.01 5.51 -9.84
C LEU A 119 3.89 4.59 -10.33
N ALA A 120 3.19 4.98 -11.41
CA ALA A 120 2.13 4.18 -12.01
C ALA A 120 2.65 2.87 -12.62
N LEU A 121 3.81 2.90 -13.29
CA LEU A 121 4.50 1.69 -13.76
C LEU A 121 4.87 0.75 -12.61
N ALA A 122 5.40 1.29 -11.50
CA ALA A 122 5.74 0.50 -10.32
C ALA A 122 4.50 -0.17 -9.70
N ARG A 123 3.37 0.54 -9.64
CA ARG A 123 2.07 0.01 -9.19
C ARG A 123 1.59 -1.14 -10.09
N VAL A 124 1.72 -1.00 -11.41
CA VAL A 124 1.39 -2.07 -12.37
C VAL A 124 2.28 -3.30 -12.17
N ALA A 125 3.59 -3.11 -12.06
CA ALA A 125 4.54 -4.20 -11.83
C ALA A 125 4.21 -4.97 -10.53
N LEU A 126 3.92 -4.25 -9.44
CA LEU A 126 3.47 -4.83 -8.18
C LEU A 126 2.17 -5.63 -8.36
N LYS A 127 1.15 -5.06 -9.02
CA LYS A 127 -0.14 -5.74 -9.25
C LYS A 127 0.00 -7.02 -10.08
N GLN A 128 0.96 -7.04 -11.01
CA GLN A 128 1.31 -8.21 -11.83
C GLN A 128 2.26 -9.19 -11.13
N ARG A 129 2.63 -8.94 -9.87
CA ARG A 129 3.62 -9.71 -9.09
C ARG A 129 5.02 -9.76 -9.73
N ARG A 130 5.37 -8.76 -10.54
CA ARG A 130 6.73 -8.54 -11.07
C ARG A 130 7.54 -7.80 -10.00
N PHE A 131 7.85 -8.50 -8.90
CA PHE A 131 8.39 -7.89 -7.68
C PHE A 131 9.77 -7.25 -7.87
N ASP A 132 10.64 -7.85 -8.66
CA ASP A 132 11.98 -7.29 -8.92
C ASP A 132 11.89 -5.94 -9.67
N GLU A 133 11.04 -5.88 -10.69
CA GLU A 133 10.78 -4.65 -11.44
C GLU A 133 10.14 -3.58 -10.57
N ALA A 134 9.12 -3.94 -9.77
CA ALA A 134 8.48 -3.03 -8.84
C ALA A 134 9.48 -2.45 -7.82
N THR A 135 10.33 -3.32 -7.24
CA THR A 135 11.38 -2.93 -6.30
C THR A 135 12.35 -1.93 -6.94
N HIS A 136 12.82 -2.22 -8.15
CA HIS A 136 13.74 -1.34 -8.87
C HIS A 136 13.09 0.04 -9.13
N LEU A 137 11.85 0.07 -9.61
CA LEU A 137 11.14 1.32 -9.90
C LEU A 137 10.89 2.15 -8.64
N TYR A 138 10.45 1.55 -7.54
CA TYR A 138 10.25 2.28 -6.29
C TYR A 138 11.57 2.78 -5.68
N ARG A 139 12.66 2.00 -5.77
CA ARG A 139 13.99 2.46 -5.33
C ARG A 139 14.52 3.61 -6.19
N ASP A 140 14.35 3.59 -7.52
CA ASP A 140 14.70 4.74 -8.39
C ASP A 140 13.90 6.00 -8.01
N LEU A 141 12.61 5.85 -7.73
CA LEU A 141 11.77 6.96 -7.26
C LEU A 141 12.27 7.55 -5.94
N LEU A 142 12.57 6.71 -4.94
CA LEU A 142 13.06 7.16 -3.64
C LEU A 142 14.48 7.73 -3.69
N ALA A 143 15.31 7.29 -4.64
CA ALA A 143 16.63 7.89 -4.87
C ALA A 143 16.52 9.34 -5.38
N ARG A 144 15.49 9.65 -6.16
CA ARG A 144 15.24 10.99 -6.72
C ARG A 144 14.42 11.88 -5.80
N THR A 145 13.42 11.30 -5.14
CA THR A 145 12.55 11.97 -4.17
C THR A 145 12.59 11.19 -2.86
N PRO A 146 13.59 11.44 -2.00
CA PRO A 146 13.68 10.77 -0.71
C PRO A 146 12.38 10.95 0.09
N ASN A 147 11.93 9.88 0.72
CA ASN A 147 10.74 9.85 1.58
C ASN A 147 9.40 10.14 0.89
N ASP A 148 9.29 10.02 -0.45
CA ASP A 148 7.96 10.05 -1.11
C ASP A 148 7.04 8.97 -0.49
N PRO A 149 5.90 9.36 0.11
CA PRO A 149 5.10 8.42 0.89
C PRO A 149 4.44 7.34 0.02
N ALA A 150 4.13 7.63 -1.24
CA ALA A 150 3.52 6.65 -2.14
C ALA A 150 4.55 5.62 -2.62
N ALA A 151 5.78 6.07 -2.92
CA ALA A 151 6.88 5.18 -3.29
C ALA A 151 7.36 4.35 -2.09
N ALA A 152 7.41 4.92 -0.89
CA ALA A 152 7.73 4.19 0.34
C ALA A 152 6.68 3.12 0.67
N ALA A 153 5.39 3.46 0.57
CA ALA A 153 4.30 2.50 0.74
C ALA A 153 4.41 1.34 -0.27
N GLY A 154 4.67 1.67 -1.54
CA GLY A 154 4.85 0.69 -2.61
C GLY A 154 6.06 -0.21 -2.42
N LEU A 155 7.22 0.36 -2.08
CA LEU A 155 8.44 -0.42 -1.80
C LEU A 155 8.24 -1.34 -0.60
N GLY A 156 7.73 -0.80 0.51
CA GLY A 156 7.46 -1.58 1.71
C GLY A 156 6.49 -2.73 1.43
N THR A 157 5.45 -2.50 0.62
CA THR A 157 4.49 -3.56 0.25
C THR A 157 5.20 -4.68 -0.53
N VAL A 158 6.08 -4.35 -1.48
CA VAL A 158 6.84 -5.36 -2.23
C VAL A 158 7.77 -6.13 -1.29
N LEU A 159 8.41 -5.44 -0.35
CA LEU A 159 9.30 -6.05 0.65
C LEU A 159 8.53 -7.00 1.59
N ASP A 160 7.35 -6.60 2.08
CA ASP A 160 6.48 -7.46 2.88
C ASP A 160 6.01 -8.70 2.11
N LEU A 161 5.62 -8.53 0.85
CA LEU A 161 5.20 -9.66 -0.02
C LEU A 161 6.33 -10.64 -0.32
N THR A 162 7.59 -10.18 -0.25
CA THR A 162 8.78 -11.00 -0.48
C THR A 162 9.44 -11.46 0.82
N GLY A 163 8.83 -11.18 1.98
CA GLY A 163 9.29 -11.62 3.30
C GLY A 163 10.38 -10.75 3.95
N HIS A 164 10.76 -9.63 3.33
CA HIS A 164 11.76 -8.68 3.83
C HIS A 164 11.13 -7.66 4.80
N HIS A 165 10.43 -8.14 5.82
CA HIS A 165 9.63 -7.30 6.72
C HIS A 165 10.44 -6.23 7.47
N ASP A 166 11.68 -6.52 7.88
CA ASP A 166 12.49 -5.53 8.60
C ASP A 166 12.90 -4.34 7.71
N GLU A 167 13.18 -4.62 6.42
CA GLU A 167 13.48 -3.57 5.43
C GLU A 167 12.21 -2.77 5.08
N ALA A 168 11.06 -3.44 4.98
CA ALA A 168 9.77 -2.78 4.80
C ALA A 168 9.47 -1.81 5.95
N GLN A 169 9.60 -2.28 7.20
CA GLN A 169 9.36 -1.45 8.39
C GLN A 169 10.32 -0.26 8.49
N THR A 170 11.59 -0.44 8.09
CA THR A 170 12.55 0.67 8.03
C THR A 170 12.09 1.70 7.01
N THR A 171 11.73 1.26 5.80
CA THR A 171 11.21 2.12 4.73
C THR A 171 9.97 2.91 5.17
N TYR A 172 9.00 2.26 5.84
CA TYR A 172 7.81 2.94 6.35
C TYR A 172 8.16 3.96 7.44
N ARG A 173 9.05 3.62 8.39
CA ARG A 173 9.45 4.51 9.48
C ARG A 173 10.20 5.75 8.96
N ASP A 174 11.09 5.58 8.00
CA ASP A 174 11.84 6.68 7.40
C ASP A 174 10.89 7.68 6.70
N ALA A 175 9.92 7.18 5.94
CA ALA A 175 8.90 8.02 5.33
C ALA A 175 7.97 8.68 6.36
N LEU A 176 7.56 7.95 7.41
CA LEU A 176 6.74 8.50 8.51
C LEU A 176 7.47 9.57 9.33
N ALA A 177 8.79 9.54 9.41
CA ALA A 177 9.58 10.57 10.08
C ALA A 177 9.44 11.94 9.39
N GLN A 178 9.23 11.96 8.07
CA GLN A 178 8.98 13.18 7.29
C GLN A 178 7.49 13.48 7.11
N HIS A 179 6.66 12.44 7.06
CA HIS A 179 5.22 12.52 6.85
C HIS A 179 4.45 11.89 8.03
N PRO A 180 4.49 12.51 9.22
CA PRO A 180 3.86 11.98 10.42
C PRO A 180 2.34 12.06 10.37
N ASP A 181 1.71 12.50 9.30
CA ASP A 181 0.27 12.49 9.07
C ASP A 181 -0.17 11.43 8.04
N ALA A 182 0.79 10.75 7.40
CA ALA A 182 0.52 9.71 6.41
C ALA A 182 -0.07 8.44 7.06
N MET A 183 -1.38 8.42 7.25
CA MET A 183 -2.10 7.30 7.89
C MET A 183 -1.90 5.97 7.14
N ALA A 184 -1.84 5.99 5.80
CA ALA A 184 -1.60 4.79 5.00
C ALA A 184 -0.28 4.09 5.39
N LEU A 185 0.81 4.85 5.57
CA LEU A 185 2.10 4.30 5.99
C LEU A 185 2.05 3.71 7.41
N ARG A 186 1.22 4.28 8.31
CA ARG A 186 1.01 3.70 9.64
C ARG A 186 0.26 2.37 9.58
N ILE A 187 -0.76 2.29 8.71
CA ILE A 187 -1.52 1.07 8.49
C ILE A 187 -0.58 -0.03 7.98
N ASP A 188 0.20 0.29 6.94
CA ASP A 188 1.16 -0.64 6.33
C ASP A 188 2.24 -1.08 7.34
N LEU A 189 2.78 -0.16 8.14
CA LEU A 189 3.74 -0.48 9.22
C LEU A 189 3.13 -1.42 10.27
N GLY A 190 1.90 -1.15 10.69
CA GLY A 190 1.19 -1.96 11.67
C GLY A 190 0.91 -3.38 11.18
N LEU A 191 0.50 -3.50 9.91
CA LEU A 191 0.32 -4.79 9.24
C LEU A 191 1.66 -5.53 9.10
N SER A 192 2.72 -4.86 8.64
CA SER A 192 4.06 -5.44 8.50
C SER A 192 4.60 -5.99 9.84
N LEU A 193 4.47 -5.23 10.93
CA LEU A 193 4.82 -5.68 12.28
C LEU A 193 4.03 -6.93 12.70
N THR A 194 2.74 -6.95 12.37
CA THR A 194 1.84 -8.07 12.68
C THR A 194 2.26 -9.33 11.91
N LEU A 195 2.54 -9.21 10.62
CA LEU A 195 2.98 -10.32 9.76
C LEU A 195 4.37 -10.83 10.14
N ALA A 196 5.25 -9.95 10.64
CA ALA A 196 6.57 -10.30 11.17
C ALA A 196 6.54 -10.97 12.56
N GLY A 197 5.36 -11.35 13.07
CA GLY A 197 5.23 -12.02 14.37
C GLY A 197 5.38 -11.08 15.57
N ARG A 198 5.22 -9.76 15.37
CA ARG A 198 5.24 -8.73 16.43
C ARG A 198 3.84 -8.08 16.60
N PRO A 199 2.77 -8.87 16.82
CA PRO A 199 1.39 -8.36 16.78
C PRO A 199 1.10 -7.32 17.86
N ARG A 200 1.81 -7.36 19.01
CA ARG A 200 1.66 -6.34 20.07
C ARG A 200 2.09 -4.96 19.59
N GLU A 201 3.17 -4.89 18.81
CA GLU A 201 3.64 -3.62 18.25
C GLU A 201 2.75 -3.16 17.10
N GLY A 202 2.25 -4.11 16.28
CA GLY A 202 1.23 -3.83 15.28
C GLY A 202 -0.03 -3.18 15.89
N VAL A 203 -0.55 -3.73 16.99
CA VAL A 203 -1.66 -3.14 17.74
C VAL A 203 -1.35 -1.71 18.18
N ASN A 204 -0.16 -1.46 18.75
CA ASN A 204 0.21 -0.12 19.23
C ASN A 204 0.23 0.92 18.09
N VAL A 205 0.69 0.55 16.90
CA VAL A 205 0.72 1.45 15.73
C VAL A 205 -0.69 1.69 15.16
N LEU A 206 -1.53 0.65 15.13
CA LEU A 206 -2.84 0.69 14.49
C LEU A 206 -3.95 1.30 15.36
N LEU A 207 -3.80 1.28 16.68
CA LEU A 207 -4.84 1.70 17.61
C LEU A 207 -5.29 3.15 17.38
N ASP A 208 -4.33 4.06 17.21
CA ASP A 208 -4.61 5.48 17.00
C ASP A 208 -5.34 5.71 15.66
N VAL A 209 -4.94 4.98 14.63
CA VAL A 209 -5.52 5.08 13.27
C VAL A 209 -6.95 4.55 13.25
N ALA A 210 -7.18 3.39 13.86
CA ALA A 210 -8.47 2.72 13.85
C ALA A 210 -9.52 3.37 14.78
N SER A 211 -9.10 4.22 15.71
CA SER A 211 -9.97 4.89 16.67
C SER A 211 -10.59 6.21 16.14
N ILE A 212 -10.19 6.66 14.95
CA ILE A 212 -10.74 7.87 14.32
C ILE A 212 -12.15 7.56 13.78
N ALA A 213 -13.09 8.51 13.89
CA ALA A 213 -14.50 8.33 13.53
C ALA A 213 -14.69 7.79 12.10
N ASP A 214 -13.93 8.34 11.14
CA ASP A 214 -13.94 7.94 9.73
C ASP A 214 -12.73 7.07 9.37
N ALA A 215 -12.24 6.26 10.32
CA ALA A 215 -11.11 5.38 10.07
C ALA A 215 -11.37 4.48 8.85
N PRO A 216 -10.37 4.28 7.97
CA PRO A 216 -10.48 3.34 6.86
C PRO A 216 -10.85 1.94 7.39
N PRO A 217 -11.80 1.21 6.77
CA PRO A 217 -12.14 -0.14 7.20
C PRO A 217 -10.93 -1.09 7.23
N GLN A 218 -9.96 -0.86 6.35
CA GLN A 218 -8.69 -1.58 6.34
C GLN A 218 -7.95 -1.45 7.69
N ALA A 219 -7.87 -0.25 8.27
CA ALA A 219 -7.20 -0.05 9.55
C ALA A 219 -7.85 -0.86 10.68
N ARG A 220 -9.19 -0.95 10.68
CA ARG A 220 -9.94 -1.78 11.63
C ARG A 220 -9.70 -3.27 11.41
N GLN A 221 -9.67 -3.72 10.15
CA GLN A 221 -9.38 -5.10 9.79
C GLN A 221 -7.97 -5.51 10.20
N ASP A 222 -6.97 -4.67 9.91
CA ASP A 222 -5.57 -4.92 10.28
C ASP A 222 -5.38 -4.92 11.80
N LEU A 223 -6.08 -4.04 12.52
CA LEU A 223 -6.07 -4.04 13.99
C LEU A 223 -6.73 -5.31 14.55
N ALA A 224 -7.84 -5.77 13.96
CA ALA A 224 -8.48 -7.02 14.36
C ALA A 224 -7.58 -8.23 14.10
N LEU A 225 -6.90 -8.28 12.96
CA LEU A 225 -5.88 -9.28 12.66
C LEU A 225 -4.76 -9.25 13.72
N ALA A 226 -4.26 -8.06 14.06
CA ALA A 226 -3.21 -7.91 15.07
C ALA A 226 -3.65 -8.43 16.45
N TYR A 227 -4.87 -8.09 16.90
CA TYR A 227 -5.43 -8.65 18.14
C TYR A 227 -5.64 -10.16 18.07
N GLY A 228 -6.13 -10.66 16.93
CA GLY A 228 -6.27 -12.09 16.67
C GLY A 228 -4.93 -12.81 16.79
N LEU A 229 -3.87 -12.34 16.11
CA LEU A 229 -2.55 -12.97 16.23
C LEU A 229 -1.93 -12.82 17.61
N LEU A 230 -2.28 -11.76 18.36
CA LEU A 230 -1.86 -11.57 19.75
C LEU A 230 -2.53 -12.54 20.74
N GLY A 231 -3.65 -13.19 20.37
CA GLY A 231 -4.41 -14.03 21.31
C GLY A 231 -5.70 -13.41 21.83
N ASN A 232 -5.98 -12.15 21.48
CA ASN A 232 -7.13 -11.41 22.00
C ASN A 232 -8.32 -11.47 21.05
N ASP A 233 -8.91 -12.67 20.95
CA ASP A 233 -10.00 -12.94 20.01
C ASP A 233 -11.26 -12.11 20.31
N ALA A 234 -11.49 -11.74 21.58
CA ALA A 234 -12.61 -10.89 21.99
C ALA A 234 -12.49 -9.45 21.47
N ALA A 235 -11.29 -8.86 21.52
CA ALA A 235 -11.06 -7.53 20.94
C ALA A 235 -11.18 -7.55 19.42
N ALA A 236 -10.63 -8.58 18.76
CA ALA A 236 -10.77 -8.77 17.33
C ALA A 236 -12.25 -8.92 16.91
N GLU A 237 -13.03 -9.73 17.63
CA GLU A 237 -14.46 -9.90 17.39
C GLU A 237 -15.22 -8.58 17.48
N LYS A 238 -14.99 -7.82 18.55
CA LYS A 238 -15.64 -6.51 18.75
C LYS A 238 -15.38 -5.55 17.59
N ILE A 239 -14.14 -5.49 17.10
CA ILE A 239 -13.77 -4.59 16.00
C ILE A 239 -14.43 -5.04 14.70
N LEU A 240 -14.38 -6.33 14.37
CA LEU A 240 -14.93 -6.86 13.12
C LEU A 240 -16.45 -6.74 13.04
N LEU A 241 -17.16 -6.87 14.17
CA LEU A 241 -18.62 -6.71 14.23
C LEU A 241 -19.11 -5.30 13.86
N ALA A 242 -18.22 -4.30 13.79
CA ALA A 242 -18.57 -2.97 13.32
C ALA A 242 -18.88 -2.95 11.81
N ASP A 243 -18.22 -3.80 11.02
CA ASP A 243 -18.27 -3.77 9.56
C ASP A 243 -18.76 -5.08 8.92
N LEU A 244 -18.80 -6.19 9.68
CA LEU A 244 -19.04 -7.53 9.15
C LEU A 244 -20.18 -8.27 9.87
N PRO A 245 -20.93 -9.11 9.14
CA PRO A 245 -21.91 -9.99 9.75
C PRO A 245 -21.23 -11.07 10.61
N LYS A 246 -21.94 -11.54 11.64
CA LYS A 246 -21.40 -12.45 12.67
C LYS A 246 -20.74 -13.71 12.11
N ASN A 247 -21.28 -14.29 11.05
CA ASN A 247 -20.68 -15.48 10.40
C ASN A 247 -19.29 -15.18 9.84
N SER A 248 -19.12 -14.08 9.09
CA SER A 248 -17.82 -13.65 8.57
C SER A 248 -16.83 -13.35 9.69
N VAL A 249 -17.28 -12.77 10.81
CA VAL A 249 -16.41 -12.54 11.97
C VAL A 249 -15.88 -13.87 12.53
N GLN A 250 -16.75 -14.87 12.70
CA GLN A 250 -16.35 -16.18 13.21
C GLN A 250 -15.37 -16.90 12.27
N ASP A 251 -15.53 -16.76 10.95
CA ASP A 251 -14.58 -17.31 9.99
C ASP A 251 -13.22 -16.61 10.04
N ASN A 252 -13.20 -15.29 10.22
CA ASN A 252 -11.96 -14.52 10.44
C ASN A 252 -11.23 -14.96 11.72
N LEU A 253 -11.93 -15.12 12.84
CA LEU A 253 -11.32 -15.55 14.10
C LEU A 253 -10.71 -16.96 13.99
N ARG A 254 -11.40 -17.89 13.30
CA ARG A 254 -10.85 -19.21 13.00
C ARG A 254 -9.59 -19.12 12.15
N TYR A 255 -9.58 -18.23 11.17
CA TYR A 255 -8.41 -17.97 10.34
C TYR A 255 -7.24 -17.44 11.18
N TYR A 256 -7.46 -16.43 12.03
CA TYR A 256 -6.42 -15.87 12.90
C TYR A 256 -5.83 -16.93 13.84
N ALA A 257 -6.66 -17.79 14.42
CA ALA A 257 -6.21 -18.88 15.28
C ALA A 257 -5.28 -19.87 14.54
N ARG A 258 -5.58 -20.19 13.27
CA ARG A 258 -4.72 -21.05 12.43
C ARG A 258 -3.38 -20.40 12.13
N VAL A 259 -3.38 -19.12 11.75
CA VAL A 259 -2.15 -18.37 11.46
C VAL A 259 -1.29 -18.25 12.72
N ARG A 260 -1.88 -17.90 13.86
CA ARG A 260 -1.21 -17.81 15.17
C ARG A 260 -0.53 -19.13 15.54
N SER A 261 -1.23 -20.26 15.38
CA SER A 261 -0.69 -21.60 15.63
C SER A 261 0.49 -21.93 14.70
N ALA A 262 0.38 -21.61 13.40
CA ALA A 262 1.46 -21.83 12.43
C ALA A 262 2.71 -20.97 12.72
N MET A 263 2.54 -19.73 13.17
CA MET A 263 3.67 -18.88 13.57
C MET A 263 4.37 -19.43 14.82
N GLN A 264 3.61 -19.92 15.80
CA GLN A 264 4.16 -20.53 17.01
C GLN A 264 4.94 -21.81 16.70
N SER A 265 4.44 -22.68 15.82
CA SER A 265 5.13 -23.91 15.44
C SER A 265 6.42 -23.63 14.66
N ARG A 266 6.44 -22.59 13.81
CA ARG A 266 7.65 -22.16 13.11
C ARG A 266 8.69 -21.61 14.08
N ALA A 267 8.26 -20.81 15.07
CA ALA A 267 9.15 -20.26 16.08
C ALA A 267 9.80 -21.35 16.94
N THR A 268 9.04 -22.37 17.36
CA THR A 268 9.59 -23.50 18.13
C THR A 268 10.54 -24.37 17.29
N ALA A 269 10.24 -24.59 16.02
CA ALA A 269 11.11 -25.31 15.10
C ALA A 269 12.45 -24.57 14.84
N SER A 270 12.42 -23.24 14.71
CA SER A 270 13.65 -22.45 14.57
C SER A 270 14.51 -22.46 15.83
N GLN A 271 13.90 -22.50 17.03
CA GLN A 271 14.61 -22.59 18.30
C GLN A 271 15.23 -23.99 18.52
N SER A 272 14.56 -25.06 18.10
CA SER A 272 15.08 -26.43 18.23
C SER A 272 16.14 -26.77 17.17
N ALA A 273 16.15 -26.07 16.04
CA ALA A 273 17.13 -26.25 14.95
C ALA A 273 18.46 -25.48 15.16
N GLN A 274 18.55 -24.57 16.15
CA GLN A 274 19.83 -23.99 16.53
C GLN A 274 20.68 -25.08 17.21
N PRO A 275 21.86 -25.46 16.66
CA PRO A 275 22.70 -26.46 17.29
C PRO A 275 23.12 -25.94 18.67
N ALA A 276 23.15 -26.83 19.67
CA ALA A 276 23.64 -26.57 21.02
C ALA A 276 25.15 -26.22 21.01
N ALA A 277 25.50 -25.06 20.47
CA ALA A 277 26.84 -24.48 20.53
C ALA A 277 26.99 -23.66 21.81
N ALA A 278 26.78 -24.29 22.96
CA ALA A 278 27.13 -23.76 24.27
C ALA A 278 27.24 -24.88 25.32
N ALA A 279 28.04 -25.89 25.01
CA ALA A 279 28.61 -26.78 26.02
C ALA A 279 30.03 -27.19 25.58
N VAL A 280 30.91 -26.19 25.40
CA VAL A 280 32.33 -26.45 25.56
C VAL A 280 32.53 -26.67 27.06
N ALA A 281 32.43 -27.93 27.46
CA ALA A 281 32.93 -28.37 28.75
C ALA A 281 34.41 -27.98 28.79
N VAL A 282 34.76 -27.01 29.63
CA VAL A 282 36.14 -26.80 30.05
C VAL A 282 36.51 -28.06 30.82
N ALA A 283 37.14 -29.00 30.13
CA ALA A 283 37.76 -30.15 30.75
C ALA A 283 38.84 -29.64 31.70
N ALA A 284 38.56 -29.71 33.00
CA ALA A 284 39.58 -29.53 34.02
C ALA A 284 40.69 -30.57 33.81
N PRO A 285 41.99 -30.20 33.88
CA PRO A 285 43.05 -31.18 33.73
C PRO A 285 43.05 -32.13 34.94
N VAL A 286 42.95 -33.43 34.65
CA VAL A 286 43.15 -34.51 35.62
C VAL A 286 44.60 -34.45 36.08
N ALA A 287 44.83 -34.01 37.32
CA ALA A 287 46.12 -34.10 37.98
C ALA A 287 46.31 -35.52 38.53
N THR A 288 47.30 -36.25 38.00
CA THR A 288 47.83 -37.48 38.59
C THR A 288 48.74 -37.13 39.77
N PRO A 289 48.64 -37.81 40.93
CA PRO A 289 49.55 -37.55 42.04
C PRO A 289 50.88 -38.27 41.81
N VAL A 290 51.97 -37.51 41.67
CA VAL A 290 53.34 -38.02 41.81
C VAL A 290 53.83 -37.62 43.20
N SER A 291 54.11 -38.60 44.03
CA SER A 291 54.71 -38.44 45.36
C SER A 291 56.18 -38.03 45.22
N VAL A 292 56.56 -36.85 45.74
CA VAL A 292 57.97 -36.51 45.98
C VAL A 292 58.10 -35.83 47.35
N THR A 293 59.06 -36.35 48.09
CA THR A 293 59.49 -36.02 49.45
C THR A 293 60.01 -34.59 49.60
N THR A 294 59.76 -34.02 50.79
CA THR A 294 60.24 -32.76 51.33
C THR A 294 61.76 -32.57 51.25
N SER A 295 62.22 -31.37 50.84
CA SER A 295 63.45 -30.76 51.36
C SER A 295 63.53 -29.26 51.01
N ASP A 296 63.40 -28.44 52.05
CA ASP A 296 64.11 -27.19 52.35
C ASP A 296 64.34 -26.05 51.32
N ALA A 297 63.90 -24.87 51.79
CA ALA A 297 64.67 -23.63 51.96
C ALA A 297 64.69 -22.53 50.87
N ARG A 298 64.30 -21.34 51.37
CA ARG A 298 64.85 -19.97 51.13
C ARG A 298 64.38 -19.14 49.92
N THR A 299 63.54 -18.15 50.27
CA THR A 299 63.65 -16.68 50.04
C THR A 299 64.32 -16.13 48.76
N VAL A 300 63.62 -15.26 48.02
CA VAL A 300 63.87 -13.79 47.87
C VAL A 300 63.23 -13.19 46.57
N SER A 301 62.60 -12.00 46.72
CA SER A 301 62.33 -10.84 45.82
C SER A 301 61.85 -11.03 44.35
N MET A 302 60.69 -10.46 43.98
CA MET A 302 60.41 -9.08 43.47
C MET A 302 61.05 -8.70 42.12
N THR A 303 60.24 -8.51 41.06
CA THR A 303 59.95 -7.22 40.34
C THR A 303 59.21 -7.45 39.00
N PRO A 304 58.54 -6.42 38.40
CA PRO A 304 57.41 -6.62 37.46
C PRO A 304 57.64 -6.26 35.98
N ALA A 305 56.78 -6.86 35.14
CA ALA A 305 56.10 -6.37 33.91
C ALA A 305 56.87 -5.70 32.75
N THR A 306 56.64 -6.20 31.52
CA THR A 306 56.53 -5.38 30.29
C THR A 306 55.71 -6.14 29.21
N LEU A 307 54.70 -5.48 28.63
CA LEU A 307 53.84 -5.92 27.50
C LEU A 307 54.54 -5.75 26.13
N PRO A 308 54.03 -6.39 25.06
CA PRO A 308 53.91 -5.69 23.79
C PRO A 308 52.55 -5.84 23.06
N ALA A 309 52.28 -4.84 22.21
CA ALA A 309 51.05 -4.52 21.46
C ALA A 309 50.74 -5.43 20.25
N PRO A 310 49.50 -5.40 19.69
CA PRO A 310 49.10 -6.26 18.57
C PRO A 310 49.34 -5.65 17.17
N ARG A 311 49.63 -6.51 16.19
CA ARG A 311 49.83 -6.21 14.76
C ARG A 311 48.50 -6.15 13.99
N ARG A 312 48.42 -5.20 13.03
CA ARG A 312 47.43 -5.10 11.95
C ARG A 312 47.61 -6.21 10.91
N ALA A 313 46.51 -6.68 10.33
CA ALA A 313 46.50 -7.50 9.11
C ALA A 313 45.64 -6.85 8.02
N ALA A 314 46.13 -6.96 6.79
CA ALA A 314 45.71 -6.28 5.57
C ALA A 314 44.74 -7.14 4.72
N ALA A 315 44.12 -6.46 3.75
CA ALA A 315 43.23 -6.98 2.73
C ALA A 315 43.93 -7.83 1.65
N ALA A 316 43.19 -8.77 1.05
CA ALA A 316 43.43 -9.26 -0.32
C ALA A 316 42.17 -9.88 -0.97
N THR A 317 41.75 -9.21 -2.03
CA THR A 317 41.08 -9.52 -3.30
C THR A 317 40.87 -10.98 -3.80
N SER A 318 39.65 -11.21 -4.31
CA SER A 318 39.22 -11.79 -5.62
C SER A 318 39.74 -13.15 -6.14
N ALA A 319 38.79 -14.05 -6.45
CA ALA A 319 38.79 -14.89 -7.66
C ALA A 319 37.39 -15.44 -7.99
N ALA A 320 37.03 -15.40 -9.27
CA ALA A 320 35.81 -15.95 -9.87
C ALA A 320 36.09 -17.31 -10.54
N LEU A 321 35.11 -18.23 -10.55
CA LEU A 321 34.93 -19.25 -11.61
C LEU A 321 33.51 -19.88 -11.52
N ALA A 322 32.82 -19.98 -12.66
CA ALA A 322 31.56 -20.73 -12.88
C ALA A 322 31.86 -22.00 -13.73
N PRO A 323 30.90 -22.84 -14.20
CA PRO A 323 29.53 -23.16 -13.78
C PRO A 323 29.27 -24.69 -13.60
N ALA A 324 28.14 -25.11 -13.02
CA ALA A 324 27.57 -26.46 -13.22
C ALA A 324 26.06 -26.52 -12.92
N SER A 325 25.31 -27.14 -13.84
CA SER A 325 23.90 -27.60 -13.75
C SER A 325 23.86 -29.03 -14.33
N PRO A 326 22.79 -29.87 -14.21
CA PRO A 326 21.52 -29.74 -13.46
C PRO A 326 21.12 -31.01 -12.65
N ALA A 327 19.88 -31.01 -12.13
CA ALA A 327 19.07 -32.10 -11.51
C ALA A 327 19.35 -32.36 -10.01
N THR A 328 18.35 -32.24 -9.12
CA THR A 328 17.25 -33.20 -9.01
C THR A 328 16.04 -32.57 -8.31
N ALA A 329 14.85 -32.87 -8.83
CA ALA A 329 13.56 -32.46 -8.32
C ALA A 329 13.29 -32.99 -6.90
N LEU A 330 12.83 -32.11 -6.01
CA LEU A 330 11.96 -32.48 -4.91
C LEU A 330 10.71 -31.60 -4.94
N SER A 331 9.61 -32.28 -5.21
CA SER A 331 8.25 -31.82 -5.24
C SER A 331 7.69 -31.66 -3.82
N SER A 332 6.71 -30.76 -3.70
CA SER A 332 5.67 -30.68 -2.67
C SER A 332 6.05 -30.16 -1.27
N ALA A 333 5.96 -28.85 -1.11
CA ALA A 333 5.27 -28.25 0.03
C ALA A 333 4.36 -27.15 -0.54
N SER A 334 3.05 -27.39 -0.49
CA SER A 334 2.04 -26.43 -0.92
C SER A 334 2.09 -25.24 0.03
N ASP A 335 2.70 -24.13 -0.41
CA ASP A 335 2.63 -22.86 0.29
C ASP A 335 1.16 -22.46 0.46
N ALA A 336 0.73 -22.37 1.72
CA ALA A 336 -0.51 -21.72 2.08
C ALA A 336 -0.37 -20.23 1.72
N GLN A 337 -0.73 -19.88 0.49
CA GLN A 337 -0.90 -18.50 0.06
C GLN A 337 -1.92 -17.84 1.01
N ILE A 338 -1.44 -16.89 1.80
CA ILE A 338 -2.26 -15.93 2.51
C ILE A 338 -3.04 -15.17 1.43
N PRO A 339 -4.38 -15.28 1.35
CA PRO A 339 -5.15 -14.46 0.44
C PRO A 339 -5.14 -13.04 1.02
N LEU A 340 -4.17 -12.22 0.57
CA LEU A 340 -4.21 -10.77 0.75
C LEU A 340 -5.28 -10.21 -0.19
N THR A 341 -6.55 -10.48 0.11
CA THR A 341 -7.69 -9.71 -0.40
C THR A 341 -7.94 -8.57 0.57
N GLY A 342 -7.00 -7.63 0.62
CA GLY A 342 -7.06 -6.43 1.45
C GLY A 342 -6.50 -5.24 0.68
N GLY A 343 -7.39 -4.41 0.15
CA GLY A 343 -7.16 -2.97 -0.01
C GLY A 343 -5.99 -2.50 -0.88
N PHE A 344 -5.96 -2.81 -2.17
CA PHE A 344 -5.40 -1.84 -3.13
C PHE A 344 -6.47 -0.76 -3.39
N GLY A 345 -6.73 0.05 -2.36
CA GLY A 345 -7.71 1.12 -2.36
C GLY A 345 -7.05 2.49 -2.42
N GLY A 346 -6.33 2.76 -3.52
CA GLY A 346 -6.07 4.15 -3.88
C GLY A 346 -7.37 4.76 -4.39
N GLN A 347 -8.01 5.58 -3.56
CA GLN A 347 -8.93 6.66 -3.92
C GLN A 347 -10.04 6.30 -4.94
N SER A 348 -11.21 5.90 -4.44
CA SER A 348 -12.53 6.22 -5.00
C SER A 348 -13.58 5.67 -4.02
N ARG A 349 -14.09 6.53 -3.13
CA ARG A 349 -15.34 6.24 -2.42
C ARG A 349 -16.35 7.32 -2.72
N LEU A 350 -17.35 6.88 -3.49
CA LEU A 350 -18.68 7.40 -3.65
C LEU A 350 -19.19 8.07 -2.37
N ILE A 351 -19.60 9.32 -2.51
CA ILE A 351 -20.51 10.01 -1.60
C ILE A 351 -21.92 9.54 -1.95
N GLU A 352 -22.55 8.71 -1.11
CA GLU A 352 -24.00 8.51 -1.16
C GLU A 352 -24.68 9.71 -0.49
N ALA A 353 -25.47 10.44 -1.28
CA ALA A 353 -26.46 11.39 -0.78
C ALA A 353 -27.86 10.88 -1.15
N LYS A 354 -28.56 10.36 -0.13
CA LYS A 354 -30.00 10.08 0.02
C LYS A 354 -30.74 9.20 -0.99
#